data_AF-A0A9P6V1D5-F1
#
_entry.id   AF-A0A9P6V1D5-F1
#
_cell.length_a   1.000
_cell.length_b   1.000
_cell.length_c   1.000
_cell.angle_alpha   90.00
_cell.angle_beta   90.00
_cell.angle_gamma   90.00
#
_symmetry.space_group_name_H-M   'P 1'
#
loop_
_entity.id
_entity.type
_entity.pdbx_description
1 polymer ?
#
loop_
_entity_poly.entity_id
_entity_poly.type
_entity_poly.pdbx_seq_one_letter_code
_entity_poly.pdbx_strand_id
1 'polypeptide(L)'
;MINYGPDAGKLAVIVDIIDHNRALIEGPTTGIARTAYAFRRLTLTPLVIKVARGAGQVVLKAAIEKQDLAGSWAKTSWAKKIASRAQRATNTDFDRFKLQKYKKL
;
A
#
# COMPACT_ATOMS: atom_id res chain seq x y z
N MET A 1 3.80 -2.00 2.49
CA MET A 1 2.45 -1.72 3.01
C MET A 1 2.49 -1.76 4.53
N ILE A 2 1.82 -0.84 5.22
CA ILE A 2 1.72 -0.83 6.68
C ILE A 2 0.60 -1.77 7.13
N ASN A 3 0.88 -2.64 8.11
CA ASN A 3 -0.04 -3.70 8.52
C ASN A 3 -1.01 -3.29 9.65
N TYR A 4 -0.62 -2.33 10.49
CA TYR A 4 -1.36 -1.96 11.70
C TYR A 4 -1.14 -0.49 12.06
N GLY A 5 -2.10 0.09 12.78
CA GLY A 5 -2.06 1.48 13.26
C GLY A 5 -2.87 2.45 12.38
N PRO A 6 -2.74 3.76 12.63
CA PRO A 6 -3.50 4.79 11.91
C PRO A 6 -3.29 4.79 10.39
N ASP A 7 -2.12 4.31 9.94
CA ASP A 7 -1.75 4.23 8.53
C ASP A 7 -1.91 2.83 7.93
N ALA A 8 -2.62 1.92 8.61
CA ALA A 8 -2.83 0.56 8.12
C ALA A 8 -3.45 0.55 6.71
N GLY A 9 -2.93 -0.33 5.84
CA GLY A 9 -3.36 -0.45 4.45
C GLY A 9 -2.74 0.56 3.48
N LYS A 10 -2.08 1.61 3.99
CA LYS A 10 -1.38 2.57 3.12
C LYS A 10 -0.03 2.03 2.64
N LEU A 11 0.41 2.54 1.50
CA LEU A 11 1.73 2.25 0.92
C LEU A 11 2.73 3.31 1.35
N ALA A 12 3.95 2.87 1.65
CA ALA A 12 5.11 3.71 1.93
C ALA A 12 6.33 3.09 1.26
N VAL A 13 7.32 3.92 0.97
CA VAL A 13 8.63 3.53 0.46
C VAL A 13 9.63 3.51 1.62
N ILE A 14 10.45 2.47 1.69
CA ILE A 14 11.61 2.43 2.60
C ILE A 14 12.70 3.31 2.00
N VAL A 15 13.06 4.38 2.70
CA VAL A 15 14.07 5.37 2.28
C VAL A 15 15.45 5.02 2.84
N ASP A 16 15.47 4.50 4.06
CA ASP A 16 16.69 4.08 4.75
C ASP A 16 16.43 2.91 5.72
N ILE A 17 17.46 2.14 6.02
CA ILE A 17 17.48 1.11 7.06
C ILE A 17 18.21 1.70 8.27
N ILE A 18 17.50 1.78 9.39
CA ILE A 18 18.06 2.34 10.64
C ILE A 18 18.85 1.24 11.35
N ASP A 19 18.23 0.08 11.56
CA ASP A 19 18.80 -1.08 12.21
C ASP A 19 18.12 -2.37 11.72
N HIS A 20 18.47 -3.53 12.28
CA HIS A 20 17.92 -4.83 11.88
C HIS A 20 16.39 -4.91 11.99
N ASN A 21 15.79 -4.13 12.89
CA ASN A 21 14.37 -4.19 13.21
C ASN A 21 13.58 -3.01 12.65
N ARG A 22 14.22 -1.91 12.21
CA ARG A 22 13.57 -0.66 11.83
C ARG A 22 14.09 -0.07 10.53
N ALA A 23 13.16 0.50 9.77
CA ALA A 23 13.41 1.31 8.59
C ALA A 23 12.81 2.70 8.74
N LEU A 24 13.43 3.67 8.07
CA LEU A 24 12.86 4.98 7.81
C LEU A 24 11.97 4.87 6.59
N ILE A 25 10.66 5.11 6.76
CA ILE A 25 9.68 5.04 5.68
C ILE A 25 9.09 6.42 5.38
N GLU A 26 8.61 6.59 4.16
CA GLU A 26 7.89 7.79 3.74
C GLU A 26 6.87 7.46 2.64
N GLY A 27 5.74 8.18 2.64
CA GLY A 27 4.70 8.06 1.61
C GLY A 27 4.19 9.43 1.19
N PRO A 28 4.92 10.17 0.33
CA PRO A 28 4.56 11.55 -0.03
C PRO A 28 3.23 11.63 -0.80
N THR A 29 2.81 10.56 -1.47
CA THR A 29 1.53 10.47 -2.20
C THR A 29 0.40 9.85 -1.36
N THR A 30 0.73 9.18 -0.27
CA THR A 30 -0.21 8.47 0.62
C THR A 30 -0.43 9.19 1.95
N GLY A 31 0.20 10.35 2.14
CA GLY A 31 0.08 11.19 3.33
C GLY A 31 0.84 10.66 4.54
N ILE A 32 1.83 9.79 4.34
CA ILE A 32 2.66 9.25 5.42
C ILE A 32 3.92 10.11 5.51
N ALA A 33 4.05 10.84 6.62
CA ALA A 33 5.24 11.61 6.92
C ALA A 33 6.47 10.70 7.12
N ARG A 34 7.66 11.24 6.88
CA ARG A 34 8.92 10.52 7.09
C ARG A 34 9.07 10.12 8.56
N THR A 35 9.02 8.82 8.84
CA THR A 35 9.09 8.32 10.22
C THR A 35 9.66 6.91 10.30
N ALA A 36 10.14 6.54 11.48
CA ALA A 36 10.73 5.22 11.72
C ALA A 36 9.63 4.18 11.98
N TYR A 37 9.70 3.04 11.29
CA TYR A 37 8.80 1.91 11.46
C TYR A 37 9.57 0.61 11.65
N ALA A 38 9.05 -0.26 12.51
CA ALA A 38 9.58 -1.61 12.66
C ALA A 38 9.19 -2.49 11.46
N PHE A 39 10.12 -3.30 10.94
CA PHE A 39 9.87 -4.22 9.82
C PHE A 39 8.72 -5.19 10.10
N ARG A 40 8.55 -5.62 11.36
CA ARG A 40 7.42 -6.47 11.79
C ARG A 40 6.03 -5.87 11.52
N ARG A 41 5.93 -4.54 11.39
CA ARG A 41 4.69 -3.82 11.07
C ARG A 41 4.52 -3.53 9.59
N LEU A 42 5.46 -3.96 8.75
CA LEU A 42 5.48 -3.72 7.32
C LEU A 42 5.38 -5.06 6.59
N THR A 43 4.58 -5.11 5.53
CA THR A 43 4.68 -6.16 4.53
C THR A 43 5.33 -5.59 3.28
N LEU A 44 6.45 -6.17 2.86
CA LEU A 44 7.14 -5.77 1.64
C LEU A 44 6.29 -6.08 0.41
N THR A 45 6.26 -5.13 -0.52
CA THR A 45 5.61 -5.30 -1.82
C THR A 45 6.66 -5.69 -2.87
N PRO A 46 6.30 -6.40 -3.95
CA PRO A 46 7.24 -6.71 -5.04
C PRO A 46 7.63 -5.48 -5.88
N LEU A 47 7.00 -4.33 -5.66
CA LEU A 47 7.31 -3.07 -6.33
C LEU A 47 8.59 -2.47 -5.75
N VAL A 48 9.56 -2.17 -6.61
CA VAL A 48 10.85 -1.58 -6.26
C VAL A 48 11.06 -0.30 -7.04
N ILE A 49 11.44 0.76 -6.32
CA ILE A 49 11.79 2.06 -6.89
C ILE A 49 13.29 2.30 -6.78
N LYS A 50 13.89 2.85 -7.85
CA LYS A 50 15.33 3.17 -7.87
C LYS A 50 15.52 4.61 -7.41
N VAL A 51 15.89 4.80 -6.15
CA VAL A 51 16.26 6.09 -5.55
C VAL A 51 17.55 5.94 -4.75
N ALA A 52 18.30 7.02 -4.60
CA ALA A 52 19.44 7.04 -3.69
C ALA A 52 18.97 6.84 -2.24
N ARG A 53 19.80 6.15 -1.44
CA ARG A 53 19.57 6.02 0.00
C ARG A 53 19.47 7.41 0.64
N GLY A 54 18.46 7.62 1.48
CA GLY A 54 18.26 8.93 2.13
C GLY A 54 17.72 10.04 1.22
N ALA A 55 17.26 9.72 0.00
CA ALA A 55 16.70 10.71 -0.93
C ALA A 55 15.65 11.61 -0.26
N GLY A 56 15.68 12.91 -0.53
CA GLY A 56 14.70 13.87 0.00
C GLY A 56 13.29 13.66 -0.57
N GLN A 57 12.28 14.22 0.12
CA GLN A 57 10.87 14.07 -0.22
C GLN A 57 10.53 14.46 -1.67
N VAL A 58 11.12 15.54 -2.19
CA VAL A 58 10.87 16.03 -3.56
C VAL A 58 11.34 14.99 -4.60
N VAL A 59 12.54 14.46 -4.42
CA VAL A 59 13.13 13.44 -5.30
C VAL A 59 12.32 12.14 -5.23
N LEU A 60 11.94 11.74 -4.01
CA LEU A 60 11.14 10.54 -3.80
C LEU A 60 9.76 10.65 -4.47
N LYS A 61 9.07 11.78 -4.30
CA LYS A 61 7.77 12.04 -4.91
C LYS A 61 7.86 11.97 -6.44
N ALA A 62 8.83 12.67 -7.03
CA ALA A 62 9.05 12.65 -8.47
C ALA A 62 9.34 11.24 -9.00
N ALA A 63 10.10 10.44 -8.26
CA ALA A 63 10.39 9.06 -8.64
C ALA A 63 9.14 8.16 -8.57
N ILE A 64 8.31 8.33 -7.54
CA ILE A 64 7.05 7.57 -7.35
C ILE A 64 6.09 7.85 -8.51
N GLU A 65 5.95 9.11 -8.88
CA GLU A 65 5.10 9.56 -9.99
C GLU A 65 5.66 9.08 -11.33
N LYS A 66 6.97 9.19 -11.55
CA LYS A 66 7.64 8.73 -12.78
C LYS A 66 7.45 7.23 -13.05
N GLN A 67 7.38 6.41 -12.00
CA GLN A 67 7.17 4.97 -12.13
C GLN A 67 5.71 4.54 -12.04
N ASP A 68 4.75 5.47 -11.92
CA ASP A 68 3.34 5.19 -11.68
C ASP A 68 3.14 4.08 -10.64
N LEU A 69 3.70 4.28 -9.44
CA LEU A 69 3.66 3.27 -8.39
C LEU A 69 2.22 2.95 -7.98
N ALA A 70 1.34 3.96 -8.00
CA ALA A 70 -0.07 3.82 -7.65
C ALA A 70 -0.83 2.96 -8.68
N GLY A 71 -0.67 3.23 -9.97
CA GLY A 71 -1.26 2.42 -11.03
C GLY A 71 -0.68 1.02 -11.07
N SER A 72 0.64 0.88 -10.88
CA SER A 72 1.32 -0.42 -10.77
C SER A 72 0.77 -1.25 -9.61
N TRP A 73 0.57 -0.64 -8.45
CA TRP A 73 -0.08 -1.30 -7.31
C TRP A 73 -1.51 -1.73 -7.62
N ALA A 74 -2.32 -0.85 -8.18
CA ALA A 74 -3.73 -1.13 -8.50
C ALA A 74 -3.90 -2.31 -9.48
N LYS A 75 -2.92 -2.52 -10.37
CA LYS A 75 -2.91 -3.65 -11.31
C LYS A 75 -2.62 -5.00 -10.63
N THR A 76 -1.96 -5.01 -9.47
CA THR A 76 -1.58 -6.25 -8.78
C THR A 76 -2.81 -7.06 -8.35
N SER A 77 -2.68 -8.39 -8.36
CA SER A 77 -3.70 -9.28 -7.83
C SER A 77 -3.94 -9.05 -6.33
N TRP A 78 -2.91 -8.60 -5.60
CA TRP A 78 -3.02 -8.25 -4.19
C TRP A 78 -3.95 -7.05 -3.97
N ALA A 79 -3.72 -5.93 -4.67
CA ALA A 79 -4.58 -4.76 -4.56
C ALA A 79 -6.03 -5.07 -4.96
N LYS A 80 -6.22 -5.83 -6.05
CA LYS A 80 -7.57 -6.29 -6.48
C LYS A 80 -8.27 -7.14 -5.43
N LYS A 81 -7.55 -8.03 -4.75
CA LYS A 81 -8.09 -8.83 -3.63
C LYS A 81 -8.49 -7.95 -2.44
N ILE A 82 -7.67 -6.96 -2.09
CA ILE A 82 -8.00 -6.00 -1.02
C ILE A 82 -9.27 -5.23 -1.38
N ALA A 83 -9.34 -4.67 -2.60
CA ALA A 83 -10.51 -3.93 -3.07
C ALA A 83 -11.78 -4.80 -3.09
N SER A 84 -11.69 -6.05 -3.55
CA SER A 84 -12.83 -6.98 -3.53
C SER A 84 -13.31 -7.30 -2.11
N ARG A 85 -12.38 -7.46 -1.14
CA ARG A 85 -12.75 -7.65 0.27
C ARG A 85 -13.43 -6.42 0.86
N ALA A 86 -12.92 -5.23 0.56
CA ALA A 86 -13.53 -3.97 1.00
C ALA A 86 -14.96 -3.83 0.45
N GLN A 87 -15.16 -4.05 -0.86
CA GLN A 87 -16.48 -4.00 -1.48
C GLN A 87 -17.45 -5.03 -0.86
N ARG A 88 -16.97 -6.25 -0.60
CA ARG A 88 -17.82 -7.28 0.04
C ARG A 88 -18.22 -6.91 1.46
N ALA A 89 -17.36 -6.21 2.20
CA ALA A 89 -17.68 -5.75 3.55
C ALA A 89 -18.78 -4.67 3.54
N THR A 90 -18.86 -3.85 2.48
CA THR A 90 -19.89 -2.80 2.34
C THR A 90 -21.21 -3.29 1.75
N ASN A 91 -21.30 -4.56 1.31
CA ASN A 91 -22.50 -5.07 0.66
C ASN A 91 -23.70 -5.12 1.62
N THR A 92 -24.81 -4.57 1.16
CA THR A 92 -26.10 -4.68 1.83
C THR A 92 -26.67 -6.09 1.72
N ASP A 93 -27.70 -6.40 2.51
CA ASP A 93 -28.36 -7.70 2.43
C ASP A 93 -28.94 -7.98 1.04
N PHE A 94 -29.52 -6.96 0.40
CA PHE A 94 -30.02 -7.05 -0.97
C PHE A 94 -28.91 -7.34 -1.99
N ASP A 95 -27.70 -6.77 -1.82
CA ASP A 95 -26.56 -7.05 -2.68
C ASP A 95 -26.07 -8.49 -2.53
N ARG A 96 -26.10 -9.04 -1.32
CA ARG A 96 -25.78 -10.45 -1.06
C ARG A 96 -26.78 -11.38 -1.72
N PHE A 97 -28.07 -11.06 -1.66
CA PHE A 97 -29.12 -11.82 -2.34
C PHE A 97 -28.91 -11.83 -3.87
N LYS A 98 -28.66 -10.66 -4.47
CA LYS A 98 -28.35 -10.54 -5.91
C LYS A 98 -27.15 -11.43 -6.28
N LEU A 99 -26.04 -11.32 -5.54
CA LEU A 99 -24.85 -12.14 -5.76
C LEU A 99 -25.11 -13.64 -5.63
N GLN A 100 -25.96 -14.06 -4.68
CA GLN A 100 -26.35 -15.46 -4.52
C GLN A 100 -27.11 -15.98 -5.74
N LYS A 101 -28.03 -15.17 -6.30
CA LYS A 101 -28.78 -15.53 -7.51
C LYS A 101 -27.87 -15.61 -8.74
N TYR A 102 -26.99 -14.63 -8.93
CA TYR A 102 -26.03 -14.63 -10.04
C TYR A 102 -25.04 -15.82 -10.00
N LYS A 103 -24.71 -16.34 -8.82
CA LYS A 103 -23.83 -17.52 -8.68
C LYS A 103 -24.52 -18.86 -8.94
N LYS A 104 -25.86 -18.89 -8.88
CA LYS A 104 -26.64 -20.11 -9.11
C LYS A 104 -27.04 -20.28 -10.58
N LEU A 105 -26.96 -19.20 -11.37
CA LEU A 105 -26.93 -19.26 -12.83
C LEU A 105 -25.58 -19.81 -13.28
#